data_AF-A0A3M5HBM4-F1
#
_entry.id   AF-A0A3M5HBM4-F1
#
_cell.length_a   1.000
_cell.length_b   1.000
_cell.length_c   1.000
_cell.angle_alpha   90.00
_cell.angle_beta   90.00
_cell.angle_gamma   90.00
#
_symmetry.space_group_name_H-M   'P 1'
#
loop_
_entity.id
_entity.type
_entity.pdbx_description
1 polymer ?
#
loop_
_entity_poly.entity_id
_entity_poly.type
_entity_poly.pdbx_seq_one_letter_code
_entity_poly.pdbx_strand_id
1 'polypeptide(L)'
;MLIRSLTLATLLVAAGTALAADSDGPLAQERGKSRPLIIIAPSPADPALIHLKDALKESANHKDFTERNMVLFTVVNTIGERDGKSMDPQSTMALIRELKLGAGVGTKVILVGKDGEKKIDKTIGKSESVDLKEIFATIDQMPMREKEASAPPPEPEAKPAPAEKPAKPVKGGAPGKTLDD
;
A
#
# COMPACT_ATOMS: atom_id res chain seq x y z
N MET A 1 22.94 14.22 62.39
CA MET A 1 22.26 12.90 62.52
C MET A 1 21.26 12.83 61.37
N LEU A 2 21.50 12.01 60.33
CA LEU A 2 21.12 10.59 60.26
C LEU A 2 19.58 10.46 60.39
N ILE A 3 18.76 9.92 59.48
CA ILE A 3 18.91 9.20 58.21
C ILE A 3 17.50 9.18 57.54
N ARG A 4 17.43 8.71 56.28
CA ARG A 4 16.36 7.88 55.65
C ARG A 4 15.15 8.65 55.13
N SER A 5 15.09 8.92 53.82
CA SER A 5 14.59 8.00 52.77
C SER A 5 13.09 7.77 52.87
N LEU A 6 12.32 8.25 51.87
CA LEU A 6 11.47 7.36 51.07
C LEU A 6 11.02 8.08 49.78
N THR A 7 11.79 7.88 48.72
CA THR A 7 11.33 8.04 47.33
C THR A 7 10.14 7.11 47.08
N LEU A 8 8.97 7.66 46.74
CA LEU A 8 7.81 6.84 46.38
C LEU A 8 7.24 7.23 45.01
N ALA A 9 7.38 6.27 44.10
CA ALA A 9 6.50 5.91 42.99
C ALA A 9 6.25 6.95 41.88
N THR A 10 7.09 6.82 40.85
CA THR A 10 6.76 6.97 39.44
C THR A 10 5.30 6.72 39.10
N LEU A 11 4.60 7.77 38.68
CA LEU A 11 3.30 7.66 38.01
C LEU A 11 3.54 7.05 36.63
N LEU A 12 3.15 5.78 36.48
CA LEU A 12 3.26 5.04 35.23
C LEU A 12 2.31 5.67 34.21
N VAL A 13 2.85 6.39 33.22
CA VAL A 13 2.14 6.75 32.00
C VAL A 13 1.75 5.44 31.33
N ALA A 14 0.45 5.12 31.34
CA ALA A 14 -0.12 4.08 30.51
C ALA A 14 -0.01 4.53 29.05
N ALA A 15 1.17 4.31 28.44
CA ALA A 15 1.34 4.37 27.01
C ALA A 15 0.43 3.31 26.40
N GLY A 16 -0.53 3.76 25.60
CA GLY A 16 -1.55 2.92 24.99
C GLY A 16 -0.92 1.78 24.20
N THR A 17 -1.00 0.56 24.73
CA THR A 17 -0.88 -0.66 23.93
C THR A 17 -2.24 -0.95 23.31
N ALA A 18 -2.59 -0.21 22.26
CA ALA A 18 -3.69 -0.57 21.38
C ALA A 18 -3.20 -0.37 19.93
N LEU A 19 -3.52 -1.35 19.08
CA LEU A 19 -3.15 -1.49 17.66
C LEU A 19 -1.78 -2.14 17.37
N ALA A 20 -1.67 -3.44 17.62
CA ALA A 20 -0.68 -4.29 16.94
C ALA A 20 -1.28 -5.59 16.35
N ALA A 21 -2.61 -5.74 16.34
CA ALA A 21 -3.27 -6.93 15.80
C ALA A 21 -3.65 -6.82 14.31
N ASP A 22 -3.42 -5.66 13.69
CA ASP A 22 -3.83 -5.35 12.31
C ASP A 22 -2.65 -5.20 11.33
N SER A 23 -1.43 -5.55 11.74
CA SER A 23 -0.21 -5.20 10.99
C SER A 23 0.22 -6.24 9.95
N ASP A 24 -0.28 -7.48 10.02
CA ASP A 24 0.18 -8.58 9.15
C ASP A 24 -0.86 -9.05 8.11
N GLY A 25 -2.08 -8.49 8.13
CA GLY A 25 -3.15 -8.87 7.22
C GLY A 25 -2.87 -8.47 5.76
N PRO A 26 -3.48 -9.15 4.76
CA PRO A 26 -3.24 -8.82 3.35
C PRO A 26 -3.56 -7.37 2.98
N LEU A 27 -4.58 -6.74 3.59
CA LEU A 27 -4.89 -5.33 3.33
C LEU A 27 -3.94 -4.39 4.06
N ALA A 28 -3.41 -4.78 5.22
CA ALA A 28 -2.37 -4.03 5.92
C ALA A 28 -1.09 -3.94 5.07
N GLN A 29 -0.75 -4.99 4.33
CA GLN A 29 0.38 -5.00 3.40
C GLN A 29 0.21 -4.01 2.23
N GLU A 30 -1.04 -3.70 1.88
CA GLU A 30 -1.41 -2.76 0.80
C GLU A 30 -1.56 -1.32 1.26
N ARG A 31 -1.71 -1.09 2.57
CA ARG A 31 -1.91 0.24 3.14
C ARG A 31 -0.76 1.17 2.74
N GLY A 32 -1.11 2.35 2.24
CA GLY A 32 -0.19 3.36 1.72
C GLY A 32 0.43 3.05 0.35
N LYS A 33 0.29 1.83 -0.18
CA LYS A 33 0.92 1.41 -1.45
C LYS A 33 -0.08 1.35 -2.60
N SER A 34 -1.17 0.62 -2.40
CA SER A 34 -2.14 0.33 -3.45
C SER A 34 -3.58 0.57 -2.97
N ARG A 35 -4.53 0.46 -3.89
CA ARG A 35 -5.96 0.54 -3.65
C ARG A 35 -6.58 -0.84 -3.93
N PRO A 36 -6.74 -1.70 -2.90
CA PRO A 36 -7.32 -3.02 -3.08
C PRO A 36 -8.76 -2.94 -3.57
N LEU A 37 -9.06 -3.61 -4.68
CA LEU A 37 -10.41 -3.93 -5.11
C LEU A 37 -10.67 -5.40 -4.75
N ILE A 38 -11.57 -5.64 -3.81
CA ILE A 38 -11.91 -6.98 -3.31
C ILE A 38 -13.26 -7.40 -3.88
N ILE A 39 -13.27 -8.57 -4.50
CA ILE A 39 -14.48 -9.21 -5.04
C ILE A 39 -14.69 -10.54 -4.33
N ILE A 40 -15.81 -10.70 -3.65
CA ILE A 40 -16.21 -11.98 -3.07
C ILE A 40 -17.38 -12.50 -3.87
N ALA A 41 -17.16 -13.60 -4.58
CA ALA A 41 -18.17 -14.21 -5.42
C ALA A 41 -18.59 -15.57 -4.85
N PRO A 42 -19.87 -15.96 -5.00
CA PRO A 42 -20.37 -17.24 -4.51
C PRO A 42 -19.82 -18.44 -5.29
N SER A 43 -19.31 -18.23 -6.50
CA SER A 43 -18.76 -19.30 -7.35
C SER A 43 -17.73 -18.73 -8.34
N PRO A 44 -16.83 -19.57 -8.89
CA PRO A 44 -15.89 -19.11 -9.92
C PRO A 44 -16.58 -18.83 -11.26
N ALA A 45 -17.80 -19.35 -11.45
CA ALA A 45 -18.65 -19.11 -12.60
C ALA A 45 -19.60 -17.92 -12.41
N ASP A 46 -19.37 -17.09 -11.38
CA ASP A 46 -20.18 -15.90 -11.14
C ASP A 46 -20.04 -14.91 -12.31
N PRO A 47 -21.15 -14.51 -12.97
CA PRO A 47 -21.08 -13.64 -14.13
C PRO A 47 -20.37 -12.31 -13.85
N ALA A 48 -20.61 -11.70 -12.69
CA ALA A 48 -20.00 -10.42 -12.35
C ALA A 48 -18.47 -10.54 -12.21
N LEU A 49 -17.98 -11.65 -11.63
CA LEU A 49 -16.55 -11.94 -11.54
C LEU A 49 -15.92 -12.18 -12.92
N ILE A 50 -16.59 -12.95 -13.79
CA ILE A 50 -16.11 -13.21 -15.16
C ILE A 50 -16.03 -11.91 -15.95
N HIS A 51 -17.11 -11.14 -15.97
CA HIS A 51 -17.16 -9.86 -16.69
C HIS A 51 -16.10 -8.88 -16.20
N LEU A 52 -15.86 -8.81 -14.89
CA LEU A 52 -14.78 -7.98 -14.34
C LEU A 52 -13.40 -8.45 -14.82
N LYS A 53 -13.12 -9.76 -14.73
CA LYS A 53 -11.84 -10.32 -15.18
C LYS A 53 -11.62 -10.10 -16.68
N ASP A 54 -12.67 -10.19 -17.49
CA ASP A 54 -12.59 -9.92 -18.93
C ASP A 54 -12.41 -8.43 -19.23
N ALA A 55 -13.13 -7.55 -18.53
CA ALA A 55 -12.96 -6.10 -18.68
C ALA A 55 -11.53 -5.66 -18.31
N LEU A 56 -10.91 -6.28 -17.30
CA LEU A 56 -9.52 -6.01 -16.91
C LEU A 56 -8.47 -6.55 -17.90
N LYS A 57 -8.84 -7.43 -18.85
CA LYS A 57 -7.95 -7.84 -19.96
C LYS A 57 -7.89 -6.80 -21.07
N GLU A 58 -8.87 -5.90 -21.15
CA GLU A 58 -8.85 -4.80 -22.12
C GLU A 58 -7.71 -3.83 -21.79
N SER A 59 -6.89 -3.48 -22.78
CA SER A 59 -5.69 -2.65 -22.59
C SER A 59 -5.98 -1.31 -21.92
N ALA A 60 -7.10 -0.66 -22.28
CA ALA A 60 -7.51 0.61 -21.69
C ALA A 60 -7.80 0.48 -20.19
N ASN A 61 -8.63 -0.50 -19.80
CA ASN A 61 -8.99 -0.71 -18.40
C ASN A 61 -7.80 -1.21 -17.58
N HIS A 62 -6.94 -2.06 -18.15
CA HIS A 62 -5.71 -2.52 -17.49
C HIS A 62 -4.75 -1.37 -17.19
N LYS A 63 -4.57 -0.46 -18.17
CA LYS A 63 -3.78 0.75 -17.99
C LYS A 63 -4.38 1.62 -16.88
N ASP A 64 -5.68 1.87 -16.93
CA ASP A 64 -6.40 2.67 -15.94
C ASP A 64 -6.31 2.09 -14.51
N PHE A 65 -6.37 0.76 -14.40
CA PHE A 65 -6.22 0.02 -13.14
C PHE A 65 -4.80 0.18 -12.58
N THR A 66 -3.79 0.08 -13.45
CA THR A 66 -2.38 0.23 -13.09
C THR A 66 -2.04 1.66 -12.68
N GLU A 67 -2.50 2.67 -13.44
CA GLU A 67 -2.26 4.10 -13.15
C GLU A 67 -2.91 4.56 -11.84
N ARG A 68 -3.96 3.86 -11.40
CA ARG A 68 -4.62 4.10 -10.11
C ARG A 68 -4.00 3.30 -8.96
N ASN A 69 -2.92 2.55 -9.23
CA ASN A 69 -2.23 1.66 -8.30
C ASN A 69 -3.19 0.69 -7.62
N MET A 70 -4.04 0.02 -8.41
CA MET A 70 -5.02 -0.92 -7.89
C MET A 70 -4.47 -2.35 -7.85
N VAL A 71 -5.01 -3.15 -6.93
CA VAL A 71 -4.71 -4.58 -6.79
C VAL A 71 -6.02 -5.34 -6.66
N LEU A 72 -6.21 -6.40 -7.44
CA LEU A 72 -7.44 -7.19 -7.42
C LEU A 72 -7.30 -8.33 -6.42
N PHE A 73 -8.15 -8.34 -5.41
CA PHE A 73 -8.35 -9.51 -4.56
C PHE A 73 -9.65 -10.21 -4.96
N THR A 74 -9.61 -11.52 -5.13
CA THR A 74 -10.82 -12.32 -5.35
C THR A 74 -10.93 -13.39 -4.30
N VAL A 75 -12.13 -13.62 -3.77
CA VAL A 75 -12.41 -14.70 -2.83
C VAL A 75 -13.59 -15.50 -3.35
N VAL A 76 -13.36 -16.78 -3.60
CA VAL A 76 -14.37 -17.72 -4.09
C VAL A 76 -14.29 -18.99 -3.24
N ASN A 77 -15.38 -19.40 -2.60
CA ASN A 77 -15.41 -20.58 -1.73
C ASN A 77 -14.24 -20.63 -0.73
N THR A 78 -13.92 -19.50 -0.08
CA THR A 78 -12.79 -19.35 0.86
C THR A 78 -11.39 -19.52 0.27
N ILE A 79 -11.27 -19.56 -1.06
CA ILE A 79 -10.00 -19.52 -1.78
C ILE A 79 -9.76 -18.08 -2.22
N GLY A 80 -8.65 -17.50 -1.76
CA GLY A 80 -8.26 -16.14 -2.07
C GLY A 80 -7.22 -16.10 -3.19
N GLU A 81 -7.36 -15.11 -4.08
CA GLU A 81 -6.35 -14.75 -5.06
C GLU A 81 -6.04 -13.27 -4.93
N ARG A 82 -4.78 -12.91 -5.21
CA ARG A 82 -4.30 -11.54 -5.38
C ARG A 82 -3.69 -11.40 -6.76
N ASP A 83 -4.24 -10.53 -7.59
CA ASP A 83 -3.89 -10.34 -9.01
C ASP A 83 -3.80 -11.68 -9.78
N GLY A 84 -4.73 -12.59 -9.49
CA GLY A 84 -4.77 -13.94 -10.08
C GLY A 84 -3.76 -14.94 -9.51
N LYS A 85 -2.92 -14.54 -8.54
CA LYS A 85 -2.04 -15.45 -7.81
C LYS A 85 -2.73 -15.94 -6.54
N SER A 86 -2.76 -17.26 -6.35
CA SER A 86 -3.34 -17.87 -5.16
C SER A 86 -2.68 -17.38 -3.87
N MET A 87 -3.50 -17.08 -2.88
CA MET A 87 -3.09 -16.73 -1.52
C MET A 87 -3.15 -17.96 -0.63
N ASP A 88 -2.33 -17.98 0.43
CA ASP A 88 -2.43 -19.04 1.43
C ASP A 88 -3.77 -18.92 2.22
N PRO A 89 -4.26 -20.03 2.81
CA PRO A 89 -5.52 -20.02 3.54
C PRO A 89 -5.54 -19.06 4.74
N GLN A 90 -4.41 -18.86 5.42
CA GLN A 90 -4.34 -17.97 6.59
C GLN A 90 -4.55 -16.51 6.17
N SER A 91 -3.88 -16.08 5.10
CA SER A 91 -4.07 -14.77 4.49
C SER A 91 -5.50 -14.57 4.00
N THR A 92 -6.09 -15.58 3.35
CA THR A 92 -7.49 -15.49 2.89
C THR A 92 -8.46 -15.32 4.08
N MET A 93 -8.27 -16.07 5.15
CA MET A 93 -9.11 -15.96 6.35
C MET A 93 -8.88 -14.66 7.12
N ALA A 94 -7.67 -14.09 7.09
CA ALA A 94 -7.39 -12.76 7.61
C ALA A 94 -8.19 -11.69 6.83
N LEU A 95 -8.17 -11.75 5.49
CA LEU A 95 -8.94 -10.86 4.63
C LEU A 95 -10.45 -10.94 4.90
N ILE A 96 -11.00 -12.16 5.02
CA ILE A 96 -12.43 -12.38 5.32
C ILE A 96 -12.83 -11.76 6.67
N ARG A 97 -11.98 -11.94 7.70
CA ARG A 97 -12.22 -11.39 9.05
C ARG A 97 -12.11 -9.87 9.09
N GLU A 98 -11.08 -9.32 8.47
CA GLU A 98 -10.83 -7.86 8.44
C GLU A 98 -11.99 -7.12 7.77
N LEU A 99 -12.49 -7.66 6.65
CA LEU A 99 -13.62 -7.09 5.94
C LEU A 99 -14.97 -7.34 6.63
N LYS A 100 -14.98 -8.11 7.74
CA LYS A 100 -16.17 -8.56 8.48
C LYS A 100 -17.22 -9.15 7.54
N LEU A 101 -16.76 -10.00 6.61
CA LEU A 101 -17.64 -10.61 5.62
C LEU A 101 -18.61 -11.56 6.31
N GLY A 102 -19.84 -11.09 6.52
CA GLY A 102 -20.95 -11.92 6.97
C GLY A 102 -21.46 -12.82 5.84
N ALA A 103 -22.31 -13.78 6.20
CA ALA A 103 -23.08 -14.54 5.24
C ALA A 103 -24.02 -13.60 4.47
N GLY A 104 -23.71 -13.36 3.20
CA GLY A 104 -24.50 -12.51 2.30
C GLY A 104 -24.83 -13.27 1.04
N VAL A 105 -25.99 -12.96 0.44
CA VAL A 105 -26.41 -13.53 -0.83
C VAL A 105 -25.98 -12.56 -1.94
N GLY A 106 -25.16 -13.03 -2.89
CA GLY A 106 -24.68 -12.22 -4.02
C GLY A 106 -23.17 -11.98 -4.01
N THR A 107 -22.70 -11.14 -4.94
CA THR A 107 -21.29 -10.82 -5.12
C THR A 107 -20.97 -9.53 -4.37
N LYS A 108 -20.01 -9.54 -3.46
CA LYS A 108 -19.57 -8.33 -2.75
C LYS A 108 -18.45 -7.65 -3.52
N VAL A 109 -18.56 -6.33 -3.65
CA VAL A 109 -17.56 -5.46 -4.28
C VAL A 109 -17.14 -4.44 -3.25
N ILE A 110 -15.88 -4.50 -2.86
CA ILE A 110 -15.32 -3.63 -1.83
C ILE A 110 -14.08 -2.93 -2.41
N LEU A 111 -14.05 -1.60 -2.35
CA LEU A 111 -12.86 -0.82 -2.68
C LEU A 111 -12.26 -0.29 -1.38
N VAL A 112 -10.98 -0.53 -1.16
CA VAL A 112 -10.22 0.01 -0.03
C VAL A 112 -9.23 1.06 -0.56
N GLY A 113 -9.18 2.21 0.08
CA GLY A 113 -8.25 3.29 -0.26
C GLY A 113 -6.83 3.01 0.24
N LYS A 114 -5.86 3.83 -0.19
CA LYS A 114 -4.48 3.80 0.33
C LYS A 114 -4.42 4.14 1.84
N ASP A 115 -5.44 4.84 2.35
CA ASP A 115 -5.65 5.13 3.77
C ASP A 115 -6.08 3.89 4.57
N GLY A 116 -6.47 2.79 3.91
CA GLY A 116 -7.01 1.59 4.54
C GLY A 116 -8.51 1.68 4.84
N GLU A 117 -9.18 2.75 4.44
CA GLU A 117 -10.63 2.88 4.62
C GLU A 117 -11.39 2.27 3.45
N LYS A 118 -12.56 1.68 3.74
CA LYS A 118 -13.50 1.25 2.70
C LYS A 118 -14.12 2.47 2.02
N LYS A 119 -14.00 2.55 0.71
CA LYS A 119 -14.56 3.60 -0.15
C LYS A 119 -15.81 3.13 -0.89
N ILE A 120 -15.86 1.86 -1.24
CA ILE A 120 -17.05 1.17 -1.77
C ILE A 120 -17.24 -0.08 -0.93
N ASP A 121 -18.48 -0.35 -0.51
CA ASP A 121 -18.90 -1.62 0.09
C ASP A 121 -20.33 -1.89 -0.40
N LYS A 122 -20.45 -2.61 -1.53
CA LYS A 122 -21.74 -2.95 -2.13
C LYS A 122 -21.87 -4.45 -2.35
N THR A 123 -23.10 -4.94 -2.26
CA THR A 123 -23.44 -6.32 -2.62
C THR A 123 -24.32 -6.24 -3.85
N ILE A 124 -23.87 -6.85 -4.95
CA ILE A 124 -24.59 -6.86 -6.23
C ILE A 124 -25.28 -8.21 -6.43
N GLY A 125 -26.43 -8.17 -7.11
CA GLY A 125 -27.19 -9.36 -7.47
C GLY A 125 -26.51 -10.21 -8.55
N LYS A 126 -27.00 -11.43 -8.77
CA LYS A 126 -26.46 -12.37 -9.78
C LYS A 126 -26.49 -11.83 -11.22
N SER A 127 -27.37 -10.86 -11.50
CA SER A 127 -27.57 -10.28 -12.83
C SER A 127 -26.97 -8.88 -12.97
N GLU A 128 -26.32 -8.38 -11.92
CA GLU A 128 -25.67 -7.08 -11.91
C GLU A 128 -24.17 -7.24 -12.19
N SER A 129 -23.57 -6.26 -12.87
CA SER A 129 -22.16 -6.26 -13.21
C SER A 129 -21.37 -5.25 -12.36
N VAL A 130 -20.07 -5.49 -12.22
CA VAL A 130 -19.16 -4.51 -11.62
C VAL A 130 -18.84 -3.42 -12.63
N ASP A 131 -19.24 -2.18 -12.36
CA ASP A 131 -18.89 -1.03 -13.20
C ASP A 131 -17.49 -0.48 -12.83
N LEU A 132 -16.49 -0.82 -13.65
CA LEU A 132 -15.12 -0.32 -13.51
C LEU A 132 -15.02 1.19 -13.68
N LYS A 133 -15.85 1.81 -14.52
CA LYS A 133 -15.80 3.26 -14.75
C LYS A 133 -16.26 4.01 -13.51
N GLU A 134 -17.31 3.52 -12.85
CA GLU A 134 -17.77 4.05 -11.56
C GLU A 134 -16.68 3.93 -10.48
N ILE A 135 -16.00 2.77 -10.43
CA ILE A 135 -14.89 2.55 -9.50
C ILE A 135 -13.75 3.54 -9.76
N PHE A 136 -13.35 3.72 -11.02
CA PHE A 136 -12.29 4.65 -11.39
C PHE A 136 -12.67 6.10 -11.08
N ALA A 137 -13.90 6.50 -11.39
CA ALA A 137 -14.42 7.84 -11.06
C ALA A 137 -14.42 8.09 -9.54
N THR A 138 -14.83 7.09 -8.75
CA THR A 138 -14.79 7.17 -7.28
C THR A 138 -13.35 7.37 -6.79
N ILE A 139 -12.37 6.71 -7.42
CA ILE A 139 -10.95 6.87 -7.09
C ILE A 139 -10.43 8.25 -7.48
N ASP A 140 -10.81 8.74 -8.66
CA ASP A 140 -10.41 10.03 -9.19
C ASP A 140 -10.90 11.20 -8.32
N GLN A 141 -12.03 11.04 -7.64
CA GLN A 141 -12.59 12.03 -6.70
C GLN A 141 -11.96 11.99 -5.30
N MET A 142 -11.02 11.07 -5.02
CA MET A 142 -10.39 11.00 -3.70
C MET A 142 -9.28 12.06 -3.55
N PRO A 143 -9.20 12.75 -2.40
CA PRO A 143 -8.27 13.88 -2.19
C PRO A 143 -6.77 13.50 -2.22
N MET A 144 -6.41 12.22 -2.08
CA MET A 144 -5.02 11.78 -2.32
C MET A 144 -4.63 11.80 -3.80
N ARG A 145 -5.59 11.64 -4.72
CA ARG A 145 -5.32 11.67 -6.16
C ARG A 145 -5.16 13.10 -6.68
N GLU A 146 -5.88 14.05 -6.10
CA GLU A 146 -5.63 15.49 -6.32
C GLU A 146 -4.22 15.90 -5.88
N LYS A 147 -3.75 15.35 -4.75
CA LYS A 147 -2.37 15.59 -4.27
C LYS A 147 -1.30 14.93 -5.14
N GLU A 148 -1.56 13.75 -5.71
CA GLU A 148 -0.67 13.09 -6.70
C GLU A 148 -0.69 13.81 -8.05
N ALA A 149 -1.84 14.31 -8.51
CA ALA A 149 -1.98 15.09 -9.74
C ALA A 149 -1.40 16.51 -9.62
N SER A 150 -1.30 17.03 -8.40
CA SER A 150 -0.67 18.32 -8.09
C SER A 150 0.80 18.18 -7.64
N ALA A 151 1.34 16.97 -7.55
CA ALA A 151 2.75 16.78 -7.23
C ALA A 151 3.60 17.09 -8.47
N PRO A 152 4.54 18.04 -8.41
CA PRO A 152 5.51 18.23 -9.48
C PRO A 152 6.30 16.93 -9.69
N PRO A 153 6.71 16.61 -10.94
CA PRO A 153 7.63 15.51 -11.17
C PRO A 153 8.88 15.69 -10.30
N PRO A 154 9.43 14.61 -9.70
CA PRO A 154 10.65 14.73 -8.93
C PRO A 154 11.75 15.28 -9.83
N GLU A 155 12.27 16.44 -9.45
CA GLU A 155 13.47 17.01 -10.07
C GLU A 155 14.59 15.96 -9.99
N PRO A 156 15.33 15.71 -11.08
CA PRO A 156 16.44 14.77 -11.04
C PRO A 156 17.46 15.24 -10.00
N GLU A 157 17.67 14.42 -8.97
CA GLU A 157 18.64 14.63 -7.91
C GLU A 157 20.00 15.02 -8.51
N ALA A 158 20.41 16.26 -8.23
CA ALA A 158 21.73 16.74 -8.59
C ALA A 158 22.78 15.82 -7.94
N LYS A 159 23.59 15.17 -8.78
CA LYS A 159 24.76 14.39 -8.36
C LYS A 159 25.59 15.22 -7.37
N PRO A 160 25.97 14.69 -6.20
CA PRO A 160 26.83 15.41 -5.29
C PRO A 160 28.20 15.63 -5.94
N ALA A 161 28.64 16.89 -5.98
CA ALA A 161 29.97 17.28 -6.42
C ALA A 161 31.04 16.60 -5.53
N PRO A 162 32.17 16.12 -6.09
CA PRO A 162 33.25 15.57 -5.30
C PRO A 162 33.84 16.63 -4.35
N ALA A 163 33.96 16.24 -3.07
CA ALA A 163 34.48 17.07 -1.99
C ALA A 163 35.89 17.61 -2.28
N GLU A 164 36.02 18.93 -2.23
CA GLU A 164 37.30 19.63 -2.16
C GLU A 164 38.05 19.22 -0.87
N LYS A 165 39.29 18.73 -1.04
CA LYS A 165 40.19 18.42 0.08
C LYS A 165 40.77 19.72 0.64
N PRO A 166 40.82 19.88 1.98
CA PRO A 166 41.31 21.11 2.61
C PRO A 166 42.84 21.23 2.51
N ALA A 167 43.29 22.42 2.16
CA ALA A 167 44.68 22.85 2.11
C ALA A 167 45.31 23.00 3.51
N LYS A 168 46.61 22.71 3.62
CA LYS A 168 47.55 23.33 4.59
C LYS A 168 49.02 23.07 4.16
N PRO A 169 50.01 23.82 4.65
CA PRO A 169 50.61 24.92 3.90
C PRO A 169 52.13 24.79 3.64
N VAL A 170 52.62 25.78 2.90
CA VAL A 170 53.93 26.04 2.27
C VAL A 170 55.17 25.96 3.20
N LYS A 171 56.26 25.35 2.69
CA LYS A 171 57.69 25.72 2.89
C LYS A 171 58.50 24.88 1.89
N GLY A 172 59.36 25.33 0.99
CA GLY A 172 60.02 26.59 0.66
C GLY A 172 61.34 26.19 -0.03
N GLY A 173 61.75 26.90 -1.08
CA GLY A 173 63.13 26.89 -1.60
C GLY A 173 63.47 25.88 -2.70
N ALA A 174 63.99 26.40 -3.80
CA ALA A 174 64.30 25.78 -5.10
C ALA A 174 65.72 25.12 -5.15
N PRO A 175 66.34 24.91 -6.33
CA PRO A 175 66.04 23.96 -7.41
C PRO A 175 67.26 23.07 -7.80
N GLY A 176 67.03 21.98 -8.55
CA GLY A 176 67.96 21.56 -9.62
C GLY A 176 68.45 20.10 -9.68
N LYS A 177 68.41 19.58 -10.92
CA LYS A 177 69.33 18.62 -11.61
C LYS A 177 69.30 17.11 -11.24
N THR A 178 68.81 16.28 -12.19
CA THR A 178 69.52 15.27 -13.05
C THR A 178 69.88 13.97 -12.32
N LEU A 179 69.30 12.82 -12.67
CA LEU A 179 69.71 11.83 -13.69
C LEU A 179 70.91 10.96 -13.24
N ASP A 180 70.72 9.62 -13.29
CA ASP A 180 71.66 8.48 -13.13
C ASP A 180 72.36 8.35 -11.74
N ASP A 181 72.53 7.20 -11.09
CA ASP A 181 72.74 5.78 -11.45
C ASP A 181 72.14 4.88 -10.33
#